data_AF-A0A7X5DF86-F1
#
_entry.id   AF-A0A7X5DF86-F1
#
_cell.length_a   1.000
_cell.length_b   1.000
_cell.length_c   1.000
_cell.angle_alpha   90.00
_cell.angle_beta   90.00
_cell.angle_gamma   90.00
#
_symmetry.space_group_name_H-M   'P 1'
#
loop_
_entity.id
_entity.type
_entity.pdbx_description
1 polymer ?
#
loop_
_entity_poly.entity_id
_entity_poly.type
_entity_poly.pdbx_seq_one_letter_code
_entity_poly.pdbx_strand_id
1 'polypeptide(L)'
;MDPAYSSSAAKCNRWVPIAPATDGLLAMALMTIIIENGWTDEAFMKQKTVAPFLVKESDGKYLRLSDLGQAEAGSDADAIVVTDGSGTYGENRMVFYPVNCIHCENPSCVDA
;
A
#
# COMPACT_ATOMS: atom_id res chain seq x y z
N MET A 1 23.01 5.35 2.75
CA MET A 1 23.34 4.93 1.38
C MET A 1 23.73 6.21 0.67
N ASP A 2 24.97 6.30 0.21
CA ASP A 2 25.53 7.55 -0.33
C ASP A 2 26.63 7.17 -1.33
N PRO A 3 26.61 7.69 -2.58
CA PRO A 3 27.67 7.45 -3.54
C PRO A 3 29.05 7.91 -3.06
N ALA A 4 29.09 8.97 -2.25
CA ALA A 4 30.31 9.50 -1.66
C ALA A 4 30.38 9.18 -0.16
N TYR A 5 31.60 9.10 0.38
CA TYR A 5 31.78 8.95 1.82
C TYR A 5 31.60 10.30 2.52
N SER A 6 30.36 10.67 2.82
CA SER A 6 30.00 11.92 3.49
C SER A 6 30.23 11.87 5.01
N SER A 7 30.19 13.04 5.66
CA SER A 7 30.31 13.14 7.13
C SER A 7 29.18 12.42 7.87
N SER A 8 28.00 12.30 7.26
CA SER A 8 26.89 11.49 7.75
C SER A 8 27.21 10.00 7.64
N ALA A 9 27.76 9.55 6.51
CA ALA A 9 28.18 8.15 6.32
C ALA A 9 29.26 7.73 7.34
N ALA A 10 30.16 8.66 7.71
CA ALA A 10 31.21 8.41 8.69
C ALA A 10 30.71 8.07 10.11
N LYS A 11 29.46 8.41 10.43
CA LYS A 11 28.83 8.10 11.72
C LYS A 11 27.95 6.85 11.69
N CYS A 12 27.72 6.25 10.52
CA CYS A 12 26.89 5.08 10.38
C CYS A 12 27.67 3.78 10.64
N ASN A 13 27.00 2.73 11.12
CA ASN A 13 27.62 1.41 11.26
C ASN A 13 27.98 0.78 9.90
N ARG A 14 27.28 1.17 8.83
CA ARG A 14 27.49 0.65 7.49
C ARG A 14 27.35 1.77 6.45
N TRP A 15 28.31 1.85 5.56
CA TRP A 15 28.24 2.64 4.35
C TRP A 15 28.09 1.70 3.14
N VAL A 16 27.15 2.04 2.26
CA VAL A 16 26.91 1.31 1.01
C VAL A 16 27.11 2.29 -0.14
N PRO A 17 28.21 2.18 -0.89
CA PRO A 17 28.48 3.04 -2.04
C PRO A 17 27.68 2.56 -3.23
N ILE A 18 26.61 3.30 -3.54
CA ILE A 18 25.75 3.04 -4.69
C ILE A 18 26.13 3.97 -5.84
N ALA A 19 25.81 3.60 -7.08
CA ALA A 19 25.99 4.53 -8.19
C ALA A 19 25.06 5.75 -8.01
N PRO A 20 25.51 6.97 -8.34
CA PRO A 20 24.64 8.15 -8.27
C PRO A 20 23.33 7.96 -9.02
N ALA A 21 22.23 8.47 -8.45
CA ALA A 21 20.88 8.40 -9.02
C ALA A 21 20.30 6.97 -9.20
N THR A 22 20.84 5.96 -8.50
CA THR A 22 20.32 4.58 -8.55
C THR A 22 19.58 4.14 -7.28
N ASP A 23 19.30 5.05 -6.35
CA ASP A 23 18.53 4.78 -5.12
C ASP A 23 17.17 4.13 -5.40
N GLY A 24 16.50 4.55 -6.48
CA GLY A 24 15.22 3.97 -6.90
C GLY A 24 15.33 2.49 -7.27
N LEU A 25 16.36 2.10 -8.03
CA LEU A 25 16.60 0.70 -8.39
C LEU A 25 16.95 -0.14 -7.16
N LEU A 26 17.73 0.41 -6.24
CA LEU A 26 18.03 -0.25 -4.97
C LEU A 26 16.77 -0.45 -4.13
N ALA A 27 15.91 0.57 -4.03
CA ALA A 27 14.64 0.46 -3.32
C ALA A 27 13.73 -0.60 -3.96
N MET A 28 13.64 -0.65 -5.29
CA MET A 28 12.88 -1.70 -5.99
C MET A 28 13.42 -3.10 -5.69
N ALA A 29 14.74 -3.29 -5.76
CA ALA A 29 15.35 -4.58 -5.47
C ALA A 29 15.11 -5.04 -4.02
N LEU A 30 15.18 -4.11 -3.06
CA LEU A 30 14.85 -4.39 -1.65
C LEU A 30 13.37 -4.77 -1.49
N MET A 31 12.45 -4.06 -2.17
CA MET A 31 11.03 -4.41 -2.14
C MET A 31 10.74 -5.79 -2.70
N THR A 32 11.40 -6.19 -3.80
CA THR A 32 11.29 -7.54 -4.34
C THR A 32 11.67 -8.59 -3.28
N ILE A 33 12.80 -8.43 -2.61
CA ILE A 33 13.26 -9.35 -1.56
C ILE A 33 12.26 -9.39 -0.39
N ILE A 34 11.73 -8.23 0.03
CA ILE A 34 10.75 -8.14 1.13
C ILE A 34 9.47 -8.91 0.77
N ILE A 35 8.97 -8.77 -0.45
CA ILE A 35 7.76 -9.45 -0.93
C ILE A 35 8.00 -10.96 -1.04
N GLU A 36 9.11 -11.37 -1.67
CA GLU A 36 9.44 -12.79 -1.86
C GLU A 36 9.62 -13.56 -0.54
N ASN A 37 10.14 -12.89 0.49
CA ASN A 37 10.29 -13.49 1.81
C ASN A 37 9.05 -13.33 2.72
N GLY A 38 8.00 -12.66 2.25
CA GLY A 38 6.80 -12.39 3.05
C GLY A 38 7.06 -11.53 4.28
N TRP A 39 8.03 -10.60 4.22
CA TRP A 39 8.38 -9.70 5.33
C TRP A 39 7.50 -8.46 5.41
N THR A 40 6.42 -8.41 4.63
CA THR A 40 5.46 -7.31 4.62
C THR A 40 4.49 -7.42 5.79
N ASP A 41 4.14 -6.29 6.39
CA ASP A 41 2.99 -6.18 7.30
C ASP A 41 1.69 -6.11 6.49
N GLU A 42 1.08 -7.26 6.22
CA GLU A 42 -0.15 -7.33 5.41
C GLU A 42 -1.32 -6.57 6.02
N ALA A 43 -1.45 -6.54 7.35
CA ALA A 43 -2.56 -5.87 8.03
C ALA A 43 -2.45 -4.36 7.85
N PHE A 44 -1.26 -3.80 8.02
CA PHE A 44 -0.98 -2.40 7.73
C PHE A 44 -1.21 -2.10 6.25
N MET A 45 -0.72 -2.94 5.34
CA MET A 45 -0.86 -2.74 3.90
C MET A 45 -2.33 -2.70 3.48
N LYS A 46 -3.17 -3.62 3.97
CA LYS A 46 -4.61 -3.67 3.68
C LYS A 46 -5.36 -2.44 4.18
N GLN A 47 -4.95 -1.88 5.32
CA GLN A 47 -5.63 -0.74 5.93
C GLN A 47 -5.13 0.60 5.39
N LYS A 48 -3.83 0.83 5.40
CA LYS A 48 -3.23 2.17 5.23
C LYS A 48 -2.72 2.44 3.82
N THR A 49 -2.88 1.49 2.90
CA THR A 49 -2.40 1.63 1.51
C THR A 49 -3.48 1.22 0.51
N VAL A 50 -3.17 1.41 -0.78
CA VAL A 50 -4.02 0.98 -1.90
C VAL A 50 -3.75 -0.46 -2.35
N ALA A 51 -2.94 -1.23 -1.60
CA ALA A 51 -2.61 -2.62 -1.92
C ALA A 51 -3.82 -3.53 -2.19
N PRO A 52 -4.98 -3.41 -1.50
CA PRO A 52 -6.10 -4.30 -1.76
C PRO A 52 -7.06 -3.80 -2.87
N PHE A 53 -6.70 -2.72 -3.59
CA PHE A 53 -7.57 -2.13 -4.60
C PHE A 53 -7.43 -2.91 -5.90
N LEU A 54 -8.56 -3.27 -6.50
CA LEU A 54 -8.57 -4.03 -7.74
C LEU A 54 -8.28 -3.12 -8.94
N VAL A 55 -7.48 -3.63 -9.87
CA VAL A 55 -7.12 -2.95 -11.13
C VAL A 55 -7.59 -3.82 -12.28
N LYS A 56 -8.22 -3.19 -13.29
CA LYS A 56 -8.66 -3.86 -14.51
C LYS A 56 -7.45 -4.18 -15.39
N GLU A 57 -7.34 -5.42 -15.84
CA GLU A 57 -6.26 -5.83 -16.75
C GLU A 57 -6.33 -5.15 -18.12
N SER A 58 -7.53 -4.73 -18.56
CA SER A 58 -7.75 -4.15 -19.89
C SER A 58 -7.21 -2.74 -20.05
N ASP A 59 -7.37 -1.87 -19.04
CA ASP A 59 -7.01 -0.45 -19.11
C ASP A 59 -6.00 -0.02 -18.03
N GLY A 60 -5.67 -0.90 -17.08
CA GLY A 60 -4.77 -0.61 -15.96
C GLY A 60 -5.33 0.39 -14.95
N LYS A 61 -6.63 0.70 -15.01
CA LYS A 61 -7.30 1.61 -14.07
C LYS A 61 -7.94 0.83 -12.94
N TYR A 62 -8.18 1.53 -11.82
CA TYR A 62 -8.94 0.95 -10.72
C TYR A 62 -10.32 0.48 -11.18
N LEU A 63 -10.71 -0.71 -10.71
CA LEU A 63 -12.06 -1.22 -10.86
C LEU A 63 -13.00 -0.41 -9.97
N ARG A 64 -14.10 0.08 -10.55
CA ARG A 64 -15.10 0.86 -9.83
C ARG A 64 -16.45 0.15 -9.77
N LEU A 65 -17.32 0.58 -8.86
CA LEU A 65 -18.67 0.04 -8.74
C LEU A 65 -19.52 0.28 -10.00
N SER A 66 -19.26 1.37 -10.74
CA SER A 66 -19.89 1.61 -12.04
C SER A 66 -19.51 0.58 -13.11
N ASP A 67 -18.26 0.09 -13.11
CA ASP A 67 -17.82 -0.97 -14.03
C ASP A 67 -18.58 -2.30 -13.76
N LEU A 68 -19.12 -2.47 -12.54
CA LEU A 68 -19.93 -3.63 -12.13
C LEU A 68 -21.45 -3.39 -12.27
N GLY A 69 -21.87 -2.21 -12.74
CA GLY A 69 -23.29 -1.84 -12.85
C GLY A 69 -23.98 -1.62 -11.50
N GLN A 70 -23.22 -1.42 -10.42
CA GLN A 70 -23.75 -1.20 -9.07
C GLN A 70 -23.87 0.29 -8.70
N ALA A 71 -23.33 1.19 -9.54
CA ALA A 71 -23.41 2.64 -9.37
C ALA A 71 -23.44 3.35 -10.73
N GLU A 72 -23.93 4.59 -10.75
CA GLU A 72 -23.80 5.48 -11.91
C GLU A 72 -22.37 6.03 -12.00
N ALA A 73 -21.78 6.00 -13.19
CA ALA A 73 -20.40 6.43 -13.41
C ALA A 73 -20.21 7.90 -13.01
N GLY A 74 -19.25 8.17 -12.13
CA GLY A 74 -18.97 9.53 -11.64
C GLY A 74 -19.93 10.06 -10.57
N SER A 75 -20.82 9.22 -10.04
CA SER A 75 -21.59 9.55 -8.83
C SER A 75 -20.76 9.38 -7.55
N ASP A 76 -21.21 9.97 -6.43
CA ASP A 76 -20.57 9.78 -5.12
C ASP A 76 -20.59 8.32 -4.65
N ALA A 77 -21.47 7.50 -5.22
CA ALA A 77 -21.55 6.06 -4.98
C ALA A 77 -20.56 5.24 -5.84
N ASP A 78 -19.83 5.86 -6.77
CA ASP A 78 -18.87 5.20 -7.64
C ASP A 78 -17.51 4.99 -6.95
N ALA A 79 -17.50 4.11 -5.95
CA ALA A 79 -16.32 3.78 -5.17
C ALA A 79 -15.37 2.83 -5.92
N ILE A 80 -14.08 2.88 -5.54
CA ILE A 80 -13.09 1.90 -5.99
C ILE A 80 -13.34 0.59 -5.24
N VAL A 81 -13.34 -0.51 -6.00
CA VAL A 81 -13.60 -1.85 -5.49
C VAL A 81 -12.36 -2.42 -4.81
N VAL A 82 -12.60 -3.00 -3.65
CA VAL A 82 -11.59 -3.61 -2.79
C VAL A 82 -11.98 -5.05 -2.50
N THR A 83 -11.01 -5.95 -2.38
CA THR A 83 -11.25 -7.36 -2.05
C THR A 83 -10.45 -7.80 -0.82
N ASP A 84 -11.04 -8.70 -0.04
CA ASP A 84 -10.38 -9.38 1.09
C ASP A 84 -9.52 -10.59 0.64
N GLY A 85 -9.53 -10.94 -0.64
CA GLY A 85 -8.86 -12.11 -1.18
C GLY A 85 -9.62 -13.43 -1.00
N SER A 86 -10.80 -13.41 -0.36
CA SER A 86 -11.67 -14.58 -0.16
C SER A 86 -12.76 -14.72 -1.23
N GLY A 87 -12.81 -13.78 -2.18
CA GLY A 87 -13.87 -13.66 -3.19
C GLY A 87 -14.94 -12.64 -2.80
N THR A 88 -14.86 -12.04 -1.61
CA THR A 88 -15.71 -10.92 -1.22
C THR A 88 -15.12 -9.63 -1.80
N TYR A 89 -15.97 -8.80 -2.39
CA TYR A 89 -15.59 -7.50 -2.92
C TYR A 89 -16.62 -6.43 -2.57
N GLY A 90 -16.17 -5.20 -2.44
CA GLY A 90 -17.04 -4.06 -2.11
C GLY A 90 -16.25 -2.78 -1.88
N GLU A 91 -16.88 -1.83 -1.21
CA GLU A 91 -16.21 -0.59 -0.82
C GLU A 91 -15.14 -0.85 0.24
N ASN A 92 -14.05 -0.09 0.21
CA ASN A 92 -12.98 -0.18 1.21
C ASN A 92 -13.52 -0.14 2.66
N ARG A 93 -14.50 0.75 2.91
CA ARG A 93 -15.14 0.87 4.23
C ARG A 93 -15.85 -0.43 4.65
N MET A 94 -16.47 -1.15 3.73
CA MET A 94 -17.20 -2.37 4.08
C MET A 94 -16.27 -3.57 4.24
N VAL A 95 -15.16 -3.61 3.50
CA VAL A 95 -14.28 -4.79 3.46
C VAL A 95 -13.20 -4.77 4.55
N PHE A 96 -12.49 -3.64 4.72
CA PHE A 96 -11.36 -3.56 5.66
C PHE A 96 -11.59 -2.63 6.85
N TYR A 97 -12.64 -1.80 6.81
CA TYR A 97 -12.99 -0.90 7.90
C TYR A 97 -14.45 -1.03 8.35
N PRO A 98 -14.96 -2.25 8.64
CA PRO A 98 -16.32 -2.41 9.11
C PRO A 98 -16.50 -1.64 10.42
N VAL A 99 -17.09 -0.45 10.32
CA VAL A 99 -17.72 0.34 11.39
C VAL A 99 -17.14 0.12 12.81
N ASN A 100 -15.91 0.56 13.06
CA ASN A 100 -15.48 0.83 14.44
C ASN A 100 -14.44 1.95 14.63
N CYS A 101 -14.16 2.77 13.61
CA CYS A 101 -13.18 3.86 13.75
C CYS A 101 -13.74 5.22 14.19
N ILE A 102 -15.02 5.32 14.62
CA ILE A 102 -15.52 6.53 15.29
C ILE A 102 -15.26 6.49 16.82
N HIS A 103 -14.91 5.32 17.35
CA HIS A 103 -14.40 5.18 18.69
C HIS A 103 -13.15 4.31 18.66
N CYS A 104 -12.00 4.95 18.79
CA CYS A 104 -10.73 4.30 19.02
C CYS A 104 -10.79 3.64 20.41
N GLU A 105 -11.38 2.46 20.53
CA GLU A 105 -11.30 1.62 21.75
C GLU A 105 -10.03 0.78 21.80
N ASN A 106 -9.10 0.94 20.85
CA ASN A 106 -7.78 0.35 20.91
C ASN A 106 -6.71 1.44 21.15
N PRO A 107 -6.13 1.55 22.36
CA PRO A 107 -5.13 2.57 22.69
C PRO A 107 -3.88 2.53 21.82
N SER A 108 -3.62 1.45 21.08
CA SER A 108 -2.44 1.35 20.20
C SER A 108 -2.51 2.24 18.96
N CYS A 109 -3.67 2.82 18.65
CA CYS A 109 -3.89 3.60 17.42
C CYS A 109 -3.77 5.13 17.63
N VAL A 110 -3.55 5.61 18.86
CA VAL A 110 -3.39 7.04 19.15
C VAL A 110 -1.93 7.51 19.25
N ASP A 111 -0.96 6.59 19.30
CA ASP A 111 0.45 6.91 19.57
C ASP A 111 1.44 6.47 18.47
N ALA A 112 1.03 6.44 17.20
CA ALA A 112 1.92 6.20 16.05
C ALA A 112 1.95 7.39 15.08
#